data_AF-A0ABD0YEC1-F1
#
_entry.id   AF-A0ABD0YEC1-F1
#
_cell.length_a   1.000
_cell.length_b   1.000
_cell.length_c   1.000
_cell.angle_alpha   90.00
_cell.angle_beta   90.00
_cell.angle_gamma   90.00
#
_symmetry.space_group_name_H-M   'P 1'
#
loop_
_entity.id
_entity.type
_entity.pdbx_description
1 polymer ?
#
loop_
_entity_poly.entity_id
_entity_poly.type
_entity_poly.pdbx_seq_one_letter_code
_entity_poly.pdbx_strand_id
1 'polypeptide(L)' 'MSAIAVDRYMAIIHPLKPRLSATATKVVIVCIWALAVVLAFPLCYYSTVHTLPRRTLCYVAWPRPSDDSFM' A
#
# COMPACT_ATOMS: atom_id res chain seq x y z
N MET A 1 10.71 -1.95 5.25
CA MET A 1 12.00 -2.68 5.32
C MET A 1 12.97 -2.22 4.22
N SER A 2 12.55 -2.13 2.96
CA SER A 2 13.42 -1.73 1.84
C SER A 2 14.11 -0.37 2.02
N ALA A 3 13.41 0.66 2.52
CA ALA A 3 13.99 1.98 2.75
C ALA A 3 15.15 1.99 3.77
N ILE A 4 15.06 1.15 4.81
CA ILE A 4 16.11 1.02 5.84
C ILE A 4 17.34 0.33 5.26
N ALA A 5 17.13 -0.71 4.44
CA ALA A 5 18.22 -1.41 3.75
C ALA A 5 18.98 -0.47 2.80
N VAL A 6 18.27 0.40 2.07
CA VAL A 6 18.87 1.39 1.17
C VAL A 6 19.67 2.45 1.94
N ASP A 7 19.17 2.97 3.07
CA ASP A 7 19.91 3.90 3.93
C ASP A 7 21.25 3.31 4.39
N ARG A 8 21.22 2.06 4.88
CA ARG A 8 22.42 1.34 5.31
C ARG A 8 23.38 1.06 4.15
N TYR A 9 22.86 0.66 2.99
CA TYR A 9 23.65 0.41 1.79
C TYR A 9 24.37 1.68 1.31
N MET A 10 23.66 2.81 1.23
CA MET A 10 24.25 4.09 0.82
C MET A 10 25.35 4.56 1.79
N ALA A 11 25.14 4.37 3.10
CA ALA A 11 26.13 4.70 4.11
C ALA A 11 27.44 3.88 3.99
N ILE A 12 27.35 2.63 3.54
CA ILE A 12 28.50 1.73 3.38
C ILE A 12 29.21 1.95 2.04
N ILE A 13 28.46 2.08 0.94
CA ILE A 13 29.03 2.13 -0.43
C ILE A 13 29.45 3.55 -0.83
N HIS A 14 28.77 4.60 -0.37
CA HIS A 14 29.06 5.99 -0.73
C HIS A 14 29.36 6.86 0.51
N PRO A 15 30.47 6.62 1.23
CA PRO A 15 30.75 7.26 2.52
C PRO A 15 30.97 8.79 2.44
N LEU A 16 31.32 9.33 1.27
CA LEU A 16 31.55 10.78 1.08
C LEU A 16 30.28 11.59 0.71
N LYS A 17 29.14 10.94 0.41
CA LYS A 17 27.87 11.64 0.27
C LYS A 17 27.17 11.60 1.64
N PRO A 18 27.16 12.71 2.39
CA PRO A 18 26.57 12.71 3.71
C PRO A 18 25.09 12.35 3.60
N ARG A 19 24.71 11.39 4.46
CA ARG A 19 23.39 11.08 5.00
C ARG A 19 22.26 11.80 4.26
N LEU A 20 21.44 11.05 3.52
CA LEU A 20 20.11 11.44 3.04
C LEU A 20 19.55 12.52 3.97
N SER A 21 19.52 13.77 3.49
CA SER A 21 19.13 14.92 4.30
C SER A 21 17.82 14.60 5.04
N ALA A 22 17.65 15.09 6.27
CA ALA A 22 16.44 14.83 7.06
C ALA A 22 15.15 15.15 6.27
N THR A 23 15.23 16.11 5.35
CA THR A 23 14.18 16.46 4.38
C THR A 23 13.91 15.33 3.38
N ALA A 24 14.95 14.71 2.81
CA ALA A 24 14.81 13.62 1.85
C ALA A 24 14.16 12.39 2.49
N THR A 25 14.54 12.04 3.73
CA THR A 25 13.92 10.93 4.47
C THR A 25 12.43 11.20 4.73
N LYS A 26 12.07 12.43 5.11
CA LYS A 26 10.66 12.83 5.25
C LYS A 26 9.88 12.69 3.94
N VAL A 27 10.45 13.15 2.82
CA VAL A 27 9.83 13.01 1.49
C VAL A 27 9.60 11.55 1.14
N VAL A 28 10.60 10.69 1.33
CA VAL A 28 10.49 9.25 1.07
C VAL A 28 9.38 8.62 1.91
N ILE A 29 9.28 8.96 3.20
CA ILE A 29 8.22 8.47 4.09
C ILE A 29 6.84 8.89 3.56
N VAL A 30 6.66 10.16 3.20
CA VAL A 30 5.38 10.67 2.66
C VAL A 30 5.02 9.96 1.35
N CYS A 31 5.99 9.77 0.44
CA CYS A 31 5.76 9.04 -0.80
C CYS A 31 5.35 7.59 -0.56
N ILE A 32 6.00 6.89 0.38
CA ILE A 32 5.64 5.51 0.74
C ILE A 32 4.20 5.44 1.27
N TRP A 33 3.82 6.36 2.15
CA TRP A 33 2.45 6.43 2.68
C TRP A 33 1.42 6.74 1.59
N ALA A 34 1.71 7.72 0.72
CA ALA A 34 0.84 8.06 -0.40
C ALA A 34 0.65 6.87 -1.34
N LEU A 35 1.73 6.19 -1.73
CA LEU A 35 1.67 4.99 -2.57
C LEU A 35 0.89 3.85 -1.89
N ALA A 36 1.08 3.64 -0.60
CA ALA A 36 0.35 2.64 0.15
C ALA A 36 -1.17 2.93 0.16
N VAL A 37 -1.56 4.19 0.37
CA VAL A 37 -2.97 4.61 0.33
C VAL A 37 -3.55 4.44 -1.08
N VAL A 38 -2.83 4.85 -2.12
CA VAL A 38 -3.28 4.70 -3.51
C VAL A 38 -3.49 3.23 -3.88
N LEU A 39 -2.60 2.34 -3.44
CA LEU A 39 -2.72 0.91 -3.69
C LEU A 39 -3.84 0.26 -2.87
N ALA A 40 -4.07 0.71 -1.64
CA ALA A 40 -5.15 0.23 -0.79
C ALA A 40 -6.53 0.78 -1.20
N PHE A 41 -6.58 1.95 -1.83
CA PHE A 41 -7.81 2.63 -2.23
C PHE A 41 -8.79 1.75 -3.02
N PRO A 42 -8.41 1.09 -4.13
CA PRO A 42 -9.35 0.25 -4.87
C PRO A 42 -9.89 -0.91 -4.03
N LEU A 43 -9.05 -1.54 -3.21
CA LEU A 43 -9.48 -2.63 -2.33
C LEU A 43 -10.52 -2.15 -1.32
N CYS A 44 -10.31 -1.00 -0.69
CA CYS A 44 -11.26 -0.42 0.24
C CYS A 44 -12.55 0.06 -0.45
N TYR A 45 -12.43 0.68 -1.63
CA TYR A 45 -13.55 1.21 -2.38
C TYR A 45 -14.50 0.11 -2.86
N TYR A 46 -13.95 -1.00 -3.33
CA TYR A 46 -14.73 -2.15 -3.80
C TYR A 46 -15.06 -3.16 -2.69
N SER A 47 -14.64 -2.93 -1.44
CA SER A 47 -15.00 -3.80 -0.32
C SER A 47 -16.45 -3.58 0.06
N THR A 48 -17.28 -4.60 -0.16
CA THR A 48 -18.71 -4.60 0.15
C THR A 48 -19.05 -5.71 1.14
N VAL A 49 -20.14 -5.52 1.88
CA VAL A 49 -20.67 -6.49 2.82
C VAL A 49 -22.03 -6.97 2.32
N HIS A 50 -22.15 -8.28 2.13
CA HIS A 50 -23.40 -8.93 1.76
C HIS A 50 -23.91 -9.80 2.89
N THR A 51 -25.12 -9.48 3.36
CA THR A 51 -25.83 -10.24 4.38
C THR A 51 -26.70 -11.29 3.71
N LEU A 52 -26.28 -12.55 3.75
CA LEU A 52 -27.10 -13.69 3.32
C LEU A 52 -27.94 -14.18 4.50
N PRO A 53 -29.05 -14.92 4.26
CA PRO A 53 -29.95 -15.40 5.31
C PRO A 53 -29.26 -16.24 6.40
N ARG A 54 -28.09 -16.81 6.11
CA ARG A 54 -27.37 -17.72 7.01
C ARG A 54 -26.02 -17.18 7.49
N ARG A 55 -25.43 -16.18 6.81
CA ARG A 55 -24.07 -15.66 7.06
C ARG A 55 -23.90 -14.25 6.48
N THR A 56 -23.05 -13.45 7.11
CA THR A 56 -22.58 -12.16 6.58
C THR A 56 -21.21 -12.33 5.96
N LEU A 57 -21.03 -11.87 4.72
CA LEU A 57 -19.78 -11.96 3.97
C LEU A 57 -19.23 -10.56 3.68
N CYS A 58 -17.94 -10.38 3.89
CA CYS A 58 -17.20 -9.22 3.43
C CYS A 58 -16.33 -9.66 2.26
N TYR A 59 -16.50 -9.04 1.09
CA TYR A 59 -15.74 -9.37 -0.12
C TYR A 59 -15.47 -8.13 -0.97
N VAL A 60 -14.60 -8.27 -1.97
CA VAL A 60 -14.27 -7.20 -2.92
C VAL A 60 -15.09 -7.40 -4.19
N ALA A 61 -16.06 -6.53 -4.44
CA ALA A 61 -16.92 -6.55 -5.63
C ALA A 61 -16.27 -5.78 -6.78
N TRP A 62 -15.57 -6.51 -7.65
CA TRP A 62 -15.02 -5.92 -8.87
C TRP A 62 -16.16 -5.62 -9.86
N PRO A 63 -16.02 -4.62 -10.75
CA PRO A 63 -17.09 -4.19 -11.65
C PRO A 63 -17.34 -5.15 -12.83
N ARG A 64 -17.25 -6.46 -12.61
CA ARG A 64 -17.50 -7.52 -13.60
C ARG A 64 -18.69 -8.38 -13.15
N PRO A 65 -19.92 -7.98 -13.47
CA PRO A 65 -21.14 -8.65 -12.99
C PRO A 65 -21.25 -10.12 -13.41
N SER A 66 -20.57 -10.53 -14.49
CA SER A 66 -20.65 -11.90 -15.03
C SER A 66 -19.85 -12.94 -14.24
N ASP A 67 -18.87 -12.52 -13.44
CA ASP A 67 -17.97 -13.41 -12.69
C ASP A 67 -18.21 -13.35 -11.17
N ASP A 68 -19.15 -12.51 -10.72
CA ASP A 68 -19.44 -12.31 -9.31
C ASP A 68 -20.19 -13.52 -8.75
N SER A 69 -19.51 -14.33 -7.93
CA SER A 69 -20.03 -15.58 -7.36
C SER A 69 -21.21 -15.41 -6.37
N PHE A 70 -21.67 -14.17 -6.15
CA PHE A 70 -22.72 -13.81 -5.20
C PHE A 70 -23.94 -13.14 -5.85
N MET A 71 -23.94 -12.94 -7.18
CA MET A 71 -25.10 -12.52 -7.97
C MET A 71 -25.86 -13.71 -8.55
#